data_AF-A0AAD7N9S4-F1
#
_entry.id   AF-A0AAD7N9S4-F1
#
_cell.length_a   1.000
_cell.length_b   1.000
_cell.length_c   1.000
_cell.angle_alpha   90.00
_cell.angle_beta   90.00
_cell.angle_gamma   90.00
#
_symmetry.space_group_name_H-M   'P 1'
#
loop_
_entity.id
_entity.type
_entity.pdbx_description
1 polymer ?
#
loop_
_entity_poly.entity_id
_entity_poly.type
_entity_poly.pdbx_seq_one_letter_code
_entity_poly.pdbx_strand_id
1 'polypeptide(L)' 'LRSGEPPAENEIHNRWVQTINERLEIDISLTNEMKFGKQYSLKPAVVLETWRGTLENEGNMPRNWLRQPEVLVGI' A
#
# COMPACT_ATOMS: atom_id res chain seq x y z
N LEU A 1 -23.83 -16.60 9.09
CA LEU A 1 -23.20 -16.56 7.75
C LEU A 1 -24.00 -17.50 6.87
N ARG A 2 -24.71 -16.98 5.86
CA ARG A 2 -25.53 -17.79 4.95
C ARG A 2 -24.60 -18.38 3.91
N SER A 3 -24.29 -19.67 4.05
CA SER A 3 -23.35 -20.37 3.19
C SER A 3 -24.00 -20.62 1.82
N GLY A 4 -23.60 -19.88 0.79
CA GLY A 4 -23.96 -20.17 -0.61
C GLY A 4 -24.18 -18.99 -1.55
N GLU A 5 -24.34 -17.76 -1.05
CA GLU A 5 -24.43 -16.58 -1.92
C GLU A 5 -23.03 -16.03 -2.23
N PRO A 6 -22.75 -15.65 -3.49
CA PRO A 6 -21.49 -14.99 -3.82
C PRO A 6 -21.38 -13.67 -3.03
N PRO A 7 -20.17 -13.31 -2.56
CA PRO A 7 -19.97 -12.04 -1.88
C PRO A 7 -20.43 -10.88 -2.76
N ALA A 8 -21.02 -9.87 -2.13
CA ALA A 8 -21.49 -8.69 -2.83
C ALA A 8 -20.30 -7.94 -3.47
N GLU A 9 -20.55 -7.22 -4.56
CA GLU A 9 -19.50 -6.52 -5.31
C GLU A 9 -18.66 -5.59 -4.42
N ASN A 10 -19.31 -4.88 -3.49
CA ASN A 10 -18.65 -4.05 -2.50
C ASN A 10 -17.73 -4.85 -1.55
N GLU A 11 -18.13 -6.05 -1.16
CA GLU A 11 -17.31 -6.93 -0.33
C GLU A 11 -16.07 -7.41 -1.11
N ILE A 12 -16.24 -7.75 -2.38
CA ILE A 12 -15.12 -8.14 -3.26
C ILE A 12 -14.15 -6.95 -3.42
N HIS A 13 -14.67 -5.76 -3.72
CA HIS A 13 -13.89 -4.55 -3.85
C HIS A 13 -13.15 -4.20 -2.56
N ASN A 14 -13.82 -4.22 -1.41
CA ASN A 14 -13.19 -3.91 -0.11
C ASN A 14 -12.08 -4.90 0.25
N ARG A 15 -12.29 -6.20 -0.01
CA ARG A 15 -11.25 -7.22 0.18
C ARG A 15 -10.05 -6.98 -0.74
N TRP A 16 -10.30 -6.58 -1.98
CA TRP A 16 -9.25 -6.23 -2.94
C TRP A 16 -8.46 -5.02 -2.46
N VAL A 17 -9.13 -3.90 -2.14
CA VAL A 17 -8.50 -2.68 -1.62
C VAL A 17 -7.70 -2.97 -0.35
N GLN A 18 -8.24 -3.74 0.59
CA GLN A 18 -7.53 -4.16 1.79
C GLN A 18 -6.24 -4.92 1.44
N THR A 19 -6.32 -5.90 0.54
CA THR A 19 -5.15 -6.70 0.12
C THR A 19 -4.06 -5.82 -0.49
N ILE A 20 -4.43 -4.83 -1.30
CA ILE A 20 -3.48 -3.92 -1.92
C ILE A 20 -2.88 -2.96 -0.88
N ASN A 21 -3.67 -2.44 0.06
CA ASN A 21 -3.16 -1.63 1.18
C ASN A 21 -2.17 -2.41 2.05
N GLU A 22 -2.46 -3.68 2.38
CA GLU A 22 -1.54 -4.55 3.10
C GLU A 22 -0.22 -4.72 2.34
N ARG A 23 -0.27 -4.84 1.01
CA ARG A 23 0.94 -4.92 0.19
C ARG A 23 1.75 -3.61 0.22
N LEU A 24 1.07 -2.47 0.12
CA LEU A 24 1.69 -1.15 0.22
C LEU A 24 2.41 -0.98 1.57
N GLU A 25 1.78 -1.36 2.69
CA GLU A 25 2.39 -1.30 4.02
C GLU A 25 3.64 -2.16 4.15
N ILE A 26 3.63 -3.36 3.55
CA ILE A 26 4.79 -4.25 3.50
C ILE A 26 5.92 -3.58 2.72
N ASP A 27 5.65 -3.05 1.53
CA ASP A 27 6.68 -2.42 0.69
C ASP A 27 7.26 -1.18 1.37
N ILE A 28 6.43 -0.34 2.02
CA ILE A 28 6.87 0.79 2.85
C ILE A 28 7.79 0.28 3.97
N SER A 29 7.35 -0.74 4.71
CA SER A 29 8.10 -1.31 5.84
C SER A 29 9.48 -1.80 5.40
N LEU A 30 9.57 -2.47 4.25
CA LEU A 30 10.82 -2.99 3.71
C LEU A 30 11.83 -1.90 3.34
N THR A 31 11.43 -0.62 3.25
CA THR A 31 12.38 0.48 3.08
C THR A 31 13.16 0.84 4.35
N ASN A 32 12.78 0.27 5.51
CA ASN A 32 13.41 0.59 6.78
C ASN A 32 14.80 -0.05 6.90
N GLU A 33 15.84 0.71 6.50
CA GLU A 33 17.23 0.27 6.58
C GLU A 33 17.68 -0.01 8.02
N MET A 34 17.11 0.65 9.03
CA MET A 34 17.45 0.40 10.44
C MET A 34 16.95 -0.97 10.91
N LYS A 35 15.81 -1.42 10.39
CA LYS A 35 15.20 -2.71 10.75
C LYS A 35 15.80 -3.88 9.96
N PHE A 36 16.05 -3.70 8.67
CA PHE A 36 16.46 -4.78 7.77
C PHE A 36 17.92 -4.71 7.32
N GLY A 37 18.63 -3.61 7.62
CA GLY A 37 19.96 -3.35 7.10
C GLY A 37 19.95 -2.86 5.65
N LYS A 38 21.00 -2.15 5.25
CA LYS A 38 21.12 -1.53 3.91
C LYS A 38 21.10 -2.53 2.75
N GLN A 39 21.55 -3.76 2.98
CA GLN A 39 21.62 -4.79 1.94
C GLN A 39 20.25 -5.43 1.63
N TYR A 40 19.37 -5.52 2.63
CA TYR A 40 18.09 -6.24 2.52
C TYR A 40 16.87 -5.31 2.50
N SER A 41 17.07 -4.00 2.67
CA SER A 41 16.01 -3.00 2.55
C SER A 41 15.75 -2.63 1.10
N LEU A 42 14.49 -2.34 0.79
CA LEU A 42 14.11 -1.77 -0.50
C LEU A 42 14.56 -0.31 -0.58
N LYS A 43 14.99 0.09 -1.77
CA LYS A 43 15.29 1.49 -2.05
C LYS A 43 13.99 2.29 -2.04
N PRO A 44 13.89 3.39 -1.26
CA PRO A 44 12.71 4.25 -1.24
C PRO A 44 12.19 4.65 -2.63
N ALA A 45 13.11 4.98 -3.55
CA ALA A 45 12.76 5.37 -4.92
C ALA A 45 11.96 4.28 -5.68
N VAL A 46 12.27 3.00 -5.46
CA VAL A 46 11.56 1.89 -6.12
C VAL A 46 10.12 1.84 -5.64
N VAL A 47 9.89 1.99 -4.33
CA VAL A 47 8.53 1.98 -3.76
C VAL A 47 7.75 3.21 -4.22
N LEU A 48 8.36 4.40 -4.20
CA LEU A 48 7.74 5.63 -4.69
C LEU A 48 7.32 5.54 -6.16
N GLU A 49 8.14 4.92 -7.02
CA GLU A 49 7.83 4.75 -8.44
C GLU A 49 6.77 3.69 -8.68
N THR A 50 6.83 2.57 -7.95
CA THR A 50 5.89 1.44 -8.06
C THR A 50 4.46 1.86 -7.75
N TRP A 51 4.28 2.71 -6.74
CA TRP A 51 2.97 3.14 -6.24
C TRP A 51 2.54 4.51 -6.77
N ARG A 52 3.26 5.05 -7.77
CA ARG A 52 2.91 6.32 -8.39
C ARG A 52 1.62 6.18 -9.19
N GLY A 53 0.67 7.09 -9.00
CA GLY A 53 -0.62 7.12 -9.70
C GLY A 53 -1.67 6.18 -9.11
N THR A 54 -1.38 5.49 -8.01
CA THR A 54 -2.30 4.51 -7.40
C THR A 54 -2.74 4.88 -5.99
N LEU A 55 -2.22 5.98 -5.44
CA LEU A 55 -2.54 6.43 -4.07
C LEU A 55 -3.75 7.34 -4.03
N GLU A 56 -4.54 7.21 -2.97
CA GLU A 56 -5.59 8.15 -2.65
C GLU A 56 -4.97 9.51 -2.33
N ASN A 57 -5.49 10.59 -2.91
CA ASN A 57 -5.04 11.96 -2.60
C ASN A 57 -3.54 12.23 -2.88
N GLU A 58 -2.91 11.50 -3.82
CA GLU A 58 -1.47 11.61 -4.13
C GLU A 58 -1.00 13.05 -4.41
N GLY A 59 -1.84 13.86 -5.06
CA GLY A 59 -1.50 15.26 -5.41
C GLY A 59 -1.24 16.17 -4.20
N ASN A 60 -1.71 15.79 -3.01
CA ASN A 60 -1.50 16.53 -1.76
C ASN A 60 -0.37 15.93 -0.90
N MET A 61 0.26 14.84 -1.34
CA MET A 61 1.34 14.18 -0.60
C MET A 61 2.70 14.82 -0.89
N PRO A 62 3.64 14.76 0.09
CA PRO A 62 5.02 15.15 -0.16
C PRO A 62 5.68 14.16 -1.14
N ARG A 63 6.75 14.62 -1.82
CA ARG A 63 7.54 13.78 -2.75
C ARG A 63 8.01 12.45 -2.14
N ASN A 64 8.27 12.44 -0.84
CA ASN A 64 8.64 11.23 -0.11
C ASN A 64 7.56 10.94 0.94
N TRP A 65 6.47 10.30 0.49
CA TRP A 65 5.30 9.97 1.32
C TRP A 65 5.48 8.71 2.16
N LEU A 66 6.59 7.97 2.02
CA LEU A 66 6.84 6.72 2.77
C LEU A 66 6.86 6.87 4.30
N ARG A 67 6.94 8.11 4.80
CA ARG A 67 6.92 8.42 6.24
C ARG A 67 5.61 9.05 6.70
N GLN A 68 4.65 9.23 5.80
CA GLN A 68 3.31 9.70 6.15
C GLN A 68 2.56 8.56 6.85
N PRO A 69 1.81 8.84 7.93
CA PRO A 69 0.82 7.89 8.42
C PRO A 69 -0.31 7.74 7.39
N GLU A 70 -0.97 6.57 7.40
CA GLU A 70 -2.25 6.33 6.71
C GLU A 70 -2.21 6.54 5.18
N VAL A 71 -1.16 6.07 4.52
CA VAL A 71 -1.10 6.06 3.04
C VAL A 71 -1.98 4.92 2.52
N LEU A 72 -3.02 5.28 1.75
CA LEU A 72 -3.98 4.34 1.16
C LEU A 72 -3.97 4.40 -0.35
N VAL A 73 -4.43 3.32 -0.98
CA VAL A 73 -4.63 3.25 -2.43
C VAL A 73 -5.98 3.85 -2.84
N GLY A 74 -6.00 4.56 -3.97
CA GLY A 74 -7.20 5.15 -4.57
C GLY A 74 -7.56 4.41 -5.86
N ILE A 75 -8.23 3.26 -5.73
CA ILE A 75 -8.58 2.34 -6.84
C ILE A 75 -10.08 2.30 -7.03
#